data_AF-A0A817HSD8-F1
#
_entry.id   AF-A0A817HSD8-F1
#
_cell.length_a   1.000
_cell.length_b   1.000
_cell.length_c   1.000
_cell.angle_alpha   90.00
_cell.angle_beta   90.00
_cell.angle_gamma   90.00
#
_symmetry.space_group_name_H-M   'P 1'
#
loop_
_entity.id
_entity.type
_entity.pdbx_description
1 polymer ?
#
loop_
_entity_poly.entity_id
_entity_poly.type
_entity_poly.pdbx_seq_one_letter_code
_entity_poly.pdbx_strand_id
1 'polypeptide(L)'
;MNLVCLFFLKVQRTSKALDQLIEQQIERRHRNIETPRFVCQRVIDGLEAFQKQLRDEPNKSPLIITFIDKLNDTICSKEKQTELISRLLKIIKINVIPAYDRLLNILYEDLSNAKTDHGVWKLPNGDKYYKICLEYHTTTNMSPDEIHELGKIHVERIQNEMRKILKEKQIESWHDFRTSITNLEYDIEQKYENIEESRTKILNDYRQIIEDIDREMDKYFSSACRPTTKCVVERIPQFKEATAVSAYYSSAAFDGKTPGTFFVNLRNIDEVVKFKMYTLAYHEAVPGHHFQLNVAQSLKHLPFFRRMIGFTVYNEGWALYAEQLAAEKGFHKSWYSYLGYLDAQLFRACRY
;
A
#
# COMPACT_ATOMS: atom_id res chain seq x y z
N MET A 1 -6.78 32.75 -3.97
CA MET A 1 -8.27 32.69 -3.97
C MET A 1 -8.84 31.51 -4.77
N ASN A 2 -8.39 31.27 -6.02
CA ASN A 2 -8.94 30.19 -6.88
C ASN A 2 -8.81 28.77 -6.31
N LEU A 3 -7.67 28.40 -5.69
CA LEU A 3 -7.49 27.06 -5.12
C LEU A 3 -8.39 26.78 -3.91
N VAL A 4 -8.64 27.78 -3.06
CA VAL A 4 -9.54 27.65 -1.89
C VAL A 4 -10.99 27.47 -2.34
N CYS A 5 -11.43 28.23 -3.35
CA CYS A 5 -12.76 28.05 -3.95
C CYS A 5 -12.91 26.65 -4.57
N LEU A 6 -11.90 26.17 -5.30
CA LEU A 6 -11.89 24.82 -5.86
C LEU A 6 -11.91 23.74 -4.78
N PHE A 7 -11.19 23.94 -3.67
CA PHE A 7 -11.21 23.04 -2.53
C PHE A 7 -12.61 22.95 -1.91
N PHE A 8 -13.26 24.07 -1.62
CA PHE A 8 -14.63 24.08 -1.11
C PHE A 8 -15.61 23.42 -2.06
N LEU A 9 -15.50 23.68 -3.37
CA LEU A 9 -16.35 23.04 -4.37
C LEU A 9 -16.15 21.51 -4.36
N LYS A 10 -14.91 21.03 -4.22
CA LYS A 10 -14.62 19.59 -4.12
C LYS A 10 -15.25 18.97 -2.87
N VAL A 11 -15.08 19.59 -1.70
CA VAL A 11 -15.66 19.11 -0.44
C VAL A 11 -17.19 19.10 -0.49
N GLN A 12 -17.82 20.12 -1.09
CA GLN A 12 -19.27 20.16 -1.30
C GLN A 12 -19.74 19.02 -2.22
N ARG A 13 -18.99 18.75 -3.30
CA ARG A 13 -19.31 17.70 -4.27
C ARG A 13 -19.11 16.29 -3.74
N THR A 14 -18.50 16.11 -2.56
CA THR A 14 -18.43 14.81 -1.87
C THR A 14 -19.83 14.20 -1.68
N SER A 15 -20.84 15.01 -1.33
CA SER A 15 -22.22 14.50 -1.20
C SER A 15 -22.68 13.83 -2.49
N LYS A 16 -22.56 14.53 -3.62
CA LYS A 16 -22.98 14.00 -4.92
C LYS A 16 -22.22 12.72 -5.29
N ALA A 17 -20.91 12.68 -5.03
CA ALA A 17 -20.11 11.49 -5.29
C ALA A 17 -20.54 10.28 -4.46
N LEU A 18 -20.89 10.50 -3.18
CA LEU A 18 -21.40 9.45 -2.31
C LEU A 18 -22.82 9.02 -2.69
N ASP A 19 -23.69 9.94 -3.11
CA ASP A 19 -25.02 9.61 -3.61
C ASP A 19 -24.94 8.71 -4.86
N GLN A 20 -24.04 9.03 -5.79
CA GLN A 20 -23.78 8.18 -6.97
C GLN A 20 -23.19 6.81 -6.58
N LEU A 21 -22.35 6.75 -5.55
CA LEU A 21 -21.82 5.48 -5.03
C LEU A 21 -22.94 4.62 -4.43
N ILE A 22 -23.88 5.24 -3.70
CA ILE A 22 -25.06 4.57 -3.14
C ILE A 22 -25.95 4.02 -4.25
N GLU A 23 -26.24 4.81 -5.29
CA GLU A 23 -27.00 4.36 -6.47
C GLU A 23 -26.36 3.12 -7.11
N GLN A 24 -25.04 3.14 -7.32
CA GLN A 24 -24.31 1.99 -7.86
C GLN A 24 -24.37 0.78 -6.94
N GLN A 25 -24.33 0.97 -5.62
CA GLN A 25 -24.39 -0.12 -4.66
C GLN A 25 -25.79 -0.77 -4.63
N ILE A 26 -26.85 0.04 -4.70
CA ILE A 26 -28.23 -0.45 -4.83
C ILE A 26 -28.39 -1.24 -6.13
N GLU A 27 -27.84 -0.74 -7.24
CA GLU A 27 -27.89 -1.46 -8.51
C GLU A 27 -27.14 -2.81 -8.47
N ARG A 28 -25.98 -2.86 -7.81
CA ARG A 28 -25.25 -4.12 -7.57
C ARG A 28 -26.09 -5.11 -6.77
N ARG A 29 -26.76 -4.65 -5.71
CA ARG A 29 -27.67 -5.45 -4.89
C ARG A 29 -28.80 -6.06 -5.74
N HIS A 30 -29.45 -5.26 -6.59
CA HIS A 30 -30.48 -5.77 -7.52
C HIS A 30 -29.98 -6.84 -8.50
N ARG A 31 -28.67 -6.82 -8.80
CA ARG A 31 -28.01 -7.82 -9.65
C ARG A 31 -27.42 -8.98 -8.85
N ASN A 32 -27.69 -9.09 -7.55
CA ASN A 32 -27.10 -10.07 -6.62
C ASN A 32 -25.56 -10.03 -6.58
N ILE A 33 -24.98 -8.84 -6.76
CA ILE A 33 -23.53 -8.60 -6.64
C ILE A 33 -23.27 -8.03 -5.24
N GLU A 34 -22.96 -8.91 -4.30
CA GLU A 34 -22.84 -8.56 -2.88
C GLU A 34 -21.39 -8.58 -2.40
N THR A 35 -21.03 -7.56 -1.64
CA THR A 35 -19.73 -7.48 -0.96
C THR A 35 -19.64 -8.53 0.16
N PRO A 36 -18.51 -9.24 0.33
CA PRO A 36 -18.34 -10.16 1.45
C PRO A 36 -18.51 -9.47 2.80
N ARG A 37 -19.11 -10.18 3.78
CA ARG A 37 -19.41 -9.63 5.11
C ARG A 37 -18.21 -8.97 5.78
N PHE A 38 -17.04 -9.61 5.74
CA PHE A 38 -15.82 -9.08 6.37
C PHE A 38 -15.32 -7.79 5.72
N VAL A 39 -15.50 -7.64 4.40
CA VAL A 39 -15.14 -6.40 3.68
C VAL A 39 -16.11 -5.29 4.06
N CYS A 40 -17.41 -5.59 4.07
CA CYS A 40 -18.45 -4.64 4.46
C CYS A 40 -18.23 -4.11 5.89
N GLN A 41 -17.99 -5.02 6.85
CA GLN A 41 -17.70 -4.66 8.24
C GLN A 41 -16.48 -3.73 8.34
N ARG A 42 -15.37 -4.08 7.68
CA ARG A 42 -14.15 -3.25 7.73
C ARG A 42 -14.34 -1.86 7.14
N VAL A 43 -15.18 -1.73 6.10
CA VAL A 43 -15.54 -0.42 5.53
C VAL A 43 -16.39 0.37 6.53
N ILE A 44 -17.41 -0.25 7.14
CA ILE A 44 -18.24 0.38 8.16
C ILE A 44 -17.38 0.91 9.31
N ASP A 45 -16.51 0.07 9.89
CA ASP A 45 -15.63 0.46 11.01
C ASP A 45 -14.78 1.70 10.67
N GLY A 46 -14.23 1.74 9.45
CA GLY A 46 -13.44 2.87 8.97
C GLY A 46 -14.27 4.15 8.78
N LEU A 47 -15.49 4.03 8.28
CA LEU A 47 -16.40 5.15 8.08
C LEU A 47 -16.95 5.70 9.40
N GLU A 48 -17.29 4.83 10.36
CA GLU A 48 -17.68 5.21 11.71
C GLU A 48 -16.56 5.98 12.42
N ALA A 49 -15.32 5.47 12.38
CA ALA A 49 -14.18 6.14 12.98
C ALA A 49 -13.93 7.53 12.35
N PHE A 50 -14.02 7.62 11.02
CA PHE A 50 -13.89 8.89 10.30
C PHE A 50 -15.01 9.89 10.66
N GLN A 51 -16.26 9.44 10.69
CA GLN A 51 -17.39 10.30 11.06
C GLN A 51 -17.33 10.75 12.51
N LYS A 52 -16.99 9.85 13.44
CA LYS A 52 -16.84 10.17 14.85
C LYS A 52 -15.80 11.27 15.04
N GLN A 53 -14.65 11.18 14.38
CA GLN A 53 -13.64 12.23 14.40
C GLN A 53 -14.18 13.56 13.84
N LEU A 54 -14.89 13.54 12.71
CA LEU A 54 -15.47 14.75 12.11
C LEU A 54 -16.55 15.41 12.99
N ARG A 55 -17.29 14.64 13.78
CA ARG A 55 -18.36 15.14 14.66
C ARG A 55 -17.82 15.65 15.99
N ASP A 56 -16.98 14.86 16.65
CA ASP A 56 -16.52 15.13 18.01
C ASP A 56 -15.37 16.15 18.02
N GLU A 57 -14.41 15.99 17.10
CA GLU A 57 -13.17 16.77 17.08
C GLU A 57 -12.80 17.18 15.64
N PRO A 58 -13.65 17.96 14.94
CA PRO A 58 -13.43 18.30 13.53
C PRO A 58 -12.06 18.93 13.29
N ASN A 59 -11.57 19.76 14.22
CA ASN A 59 -10.27 20.40 14.13
C ASN A 59 -9.08 19.42 14.13
N LYS A 60 -9.29 18.18 14.59
CA LYS A 60 -8.30 17.08 14.52
C LYS A 60 -8.43 16.25 13.25
N SER A 61 -9.41 16.53 12.39
CA SER A 61 -9.56 15.84 11.12
C SER A 61 -8.40 16.20 10.19
N PRO A 62 -7.77 15.22 9.50
CA PRO A 62 -6.75 15.48 8.50
C PRO A 62 -7.19 16.48 7.42
N LEU A 63 -8.48 16.48 7.07
CA LEU A 63 -9.05 17.43 6.11
C LEU A 63 -8.92 18.88 6.58
N ILE A 64 -9.12 19.12 7.88
CA ILE A 64 -9.09 20.47 8.48
C ILE A 64 -7.65 20.85 8.84
N ILE A 65 -6.87 19.94 9.44
CA ILE A 65 -5.44 20.17 9.73
C ILE A 65 -4.70 20.57 8.46
N THR A 66 -4.78 19.76 7.40
CA THR A 66 -4.10 20.07 6.12
C THR A 66 -4.61 21.37 5.49
N PHE A 67 -5.87 21.72 5.69
CA PHE A 67 -6.41 22.99 5.20
C PHE A 67 -5.83 24.19 5.98
N ILE A 68 -5.76 24.09 7.31
CA ILE A 68 -5.17 25.12 8.18
C ILE A 68 -3.69 25.31 7.86
N ASP A 69 -2.92 24.22 7.77
CA ASP A 69 -1.49 24.28 7.45
C ASP A 69 -1.26 25.01 6.12
N LYS A 70 -2.00 24.63 5.07
CA LYS A 70 -1.91 25.28 3.76
C LYS A 70 -2.41 26.72 3.75
N LEU A 71 -3.30 27.11 4.66
CA LEU A 71 -3.73 28.49 4.80
C LEU A 71 -2.67 29.35 5.50
N ASN A 72 -1.96 28.80 6.49
CA ASN A 72 -0.88 29.49 7.20
C ASN A 72 0.27 29.86 6.25
N ASP A 73 0.49 29.07 5.19
CA ASP A 73 1.47 29.35 4.13
C ASP A 73 1.04 30.48 3.16
N THR A 74 -0.10 31.13 3.39
CA THR A 74 -0.63 32.18 2.53
C THR A 74 -0.58 33.56 3.18
N ILE A 75 -0.54 34.63 2.37
CA ILE A 75 -0.56 36.03 2.81
C ILE A 75 -1.97 36.46 3.30
N CYS A 76 -2.80 35.52 3.77
CA CYS A 76 -4.18 35.76 4.16
C CYS A 76 -4.25 36.27 5.61
N SER A 77 -5.08 37.29 5.89
CA SER A 77 -5.26 37.81 7.25
C SER A 77 -5.88 36.76 8.19
N LYS A 78 -5.61 36.86 9.50
CA LYS A 78 -6.13 35.91 10.50
C LYS A 78 -7.67 35.90 10.55
N GLU A 79 -8.30 37.05 10.32
CA GLU A 79 -9.76 37.19 10.25
C GLU A 79 -10.29 36.40 9.07
N LYS A 80 -9.63 36.52 7.91
CA LYS A 80 -10.04 35.81 6.70
C LYS A 80 -9.79 34.31 6.80
N GLN A 81 -8.68 33.88 7.42
CA GLN A 81 -8.44 32.46 7.71
C GLN A 81 -9.54 31.89 8.61
N THR A 82 -9.92 32.61 9.66
CA THR A 82 -11.03 32.21 10.57
C THR A 82 -12.34 32.06 9.80
N GLU A 83 -12.70 33.02 8.93
CA GLU A 83 -13.89 32.93 8.07
C GLU A 83 -13.87 31.68 7.17
N LEU A 84 -12.71 31.39 6.55
CA LEU A 84 -12.55 30.23 5.66
C LEU A 84 -12.66 28.90 6.41
N ILE A 85 -12.08 28.80 7.61
CA ILE A 85 -12.19 27.62 8.48
C ILE A 85 -13.64 27.41 8.91
N SER A 86 -14.33 28.46 9.37
CA SER A 86 -15.76 28.37 9.73
C SER A 86 -16.62 27.95 8.53
N ARG A 87 -16.32 28.46 7.33
CA ARG A 87 -17.01 28.05 6.10
C ARG A 87 -16.77 26.57 5.77
N LEU A 88 -15.55 26.08 5.91
CA LEU A 88 -15.24 24.65 5.70
C LEU A 88 -16.01 23.77 6.68
N LEU A 89 -15.99 24.11 7.97
CA LEU A 89 -16.74 23.38 9.01
C LEU A 89 -18.24 23.32 8.69
N LYS A 90 -18.81 24.43 8.23
CA LYS A 90 -20.22 24.49 7.80
C LYS A 90 -20.48 23.57 6.60
N ILE A 91 -19.61 23.56 5.60
CA ILE A 91 -19.71 22.66 4.43
C ILE A 91 -19.64 21.20 4.88
N ILE A 92 -18.70 20.85 5.76
CA ILE A 92 -18.55 19.48 6.28
C ILE A 92 -19.84 19.04 6.99
N LYS A 93 -20.38 19.89 7.87
CA LYS A 93 -21.61 19.60 8.62
C LYS A 93 -22.84 19.44 7.73
N ILE A 94 -22.97 20.24 6.67
CA ILE A 94 -24.17 20.24 5.82
C ILE A 94 -24.09 19.21 4.69
N ASN A 95 -22.91 19.02 4.10
CA ASN A 95 -22.76 18.23 2.87
C ASN A 95 -22.03 16.90 3.09
N VAL A 96 -20.98 16.88 3.91
CA VAL A 96 -20.12 15.69 4.04
C VAL A 96 -20.72 14.70 5.01
N ILE A 97 -20.97 15.14 6.24
CA ILE A 97 -21.45 14.27 7.32
C ILE A 97 -22.76 13.55 6.95
N PRO A 98 -23.83 14.25 6.49
CA PRO A 98 -25.07 13.57 6.12
C PRO A 98 -24.95 12.62 4.93
N ALA A 99 -23.98 12.84 4.03
CA ALA A 99 -23.77 11.94 2.90
C ALA A 99 -23.11 10.63 3.33
N TYR A 100 -22.17 10.69 4.27
CA TYR A 100 -21.63 9.49 4.89
C TYR A 100 -22.68 8.75 5.74
N ASP A 101 -23.62 9.45 6.39
CA ASP A 101 -24.72 8.80 7.12
C ASP A 101 -25.59 7.95 6.19
N ARG A 102 -25.93 8.48 5.02
CA ARG A 102 -26.67 7.73 4.00
C ARG A 102 -25.89 6.50 3.51
N LEU A 103 -24.58 6.64 3.29
CA LEU A 103 -23.74 5.52 2.88
C LEU A 103 -23.68 4.44 3.97
N LEU A 104 -23.48 4.83 5.24
CA LEU A 104 -23.46 3.90 6.37
C LEU A 104 -24.77 3.11 6.48
N ASN A 105 -25.92 3.78 6.34
CA ASN A 105 -27.23 3.11 6.36
C ASN A 105 -27.32 1.98 5.32
N ILE A 106 -26.90 2.26 4.08
CA ILE A 106 -26.90 1.25 3.01
C ILE A 106 -25.92 0.11 3.31
N LEU A 107 -24.75 0.42 3.88
CA LEU A 107 -23.77 -0.59 4.26
C LEU A 107 -24.25 -1.46 5.43
N TYR A 108 -24.97 -0.91 6.42
CA TYR A 108 -25.56 -1.74 7.49
C TYR A 108 -26.62 -2.70 6.94
N GLU A 109 -27.43 -2.25 5.98
CA GLU A 109 -28.35 -3.13 5.26
C GLU A 109 -27.61 -4.21 4.46
N ASP A 110 -26.50 -3.85 3.78
CA ASP A 110 -25.68 -4.85 3.10
C ASP A 110 -25.09 -5.85 4.09
N LEU A 111 -24.59 -5.38 5.23
CA LEU A 111 -24.00 -6.20 6.26
C LEU A 111 -25.00 -7.19 6.87
N SER A 112 -26.24 -6.76 7.13
CA SER A 112 -27.29 -7.62 7.69
C SER A 112 -27.71 -8.73 6.73
N ASN A 113 -27.61 -8.49 5.42
CA ASN A 113 -27.91 -9.46 4.37
C ASN A 113 -26.69 -10.27 3.90
N ALA A 114 -25.47 -9.87 4.29
CA ALA A 114 -24.24 -10.45 3.77
C ALA A 114 -24.03 -11.90 4.22
N LYS A 115 -23.82 -12.79 3.23
CA LYS A 115 -23.46 -14.20 3.43
C LYS A 115 -22.05 -14.39 3.97
N THR A 116 -21.78 -15.58 4.51
CA THR A 116 -20.48 -15.98 5.05
C THR A 116 -19.47 -16.42 4.00
N ASP A 117 -19.88 -16.71 2.77
CA ASP A 117 -18.93 -17.07 1.70
C ASP A 117 -18.04 -15.88 1.29
N HIS A 118 -16.75 -16.16 1.05
CA HIS A 118 -15.73 -15.13 0.84
C HIS A 118 -15.27 -14.97 -0.61
N GLY A 119 -15.40 -16.02 -1.43
CA GLY A 119 -14.89 -16.03 -2.81
C GLY A 119 -15.86 -15.39 -3.81
N VAL A 120 -15.32 -14.89 -4.91
CA VAL A 120 -16.12 -14.29 -6.00
C VAL A 120 -16.91 -15.32 -6.81
N TRP A 121 -16.57 -16.61 -6.69
CA TRP A 121 -17.32 -17.73 -7.30
C TRP A 121 -18.80 -17.73 -6.91
N LYS A 122 -19.16 -17.17 -5.74
CA LYS A 122 -20.54 -17.06 -5.28
C LYS A 122 -21.38 -16.04 -6.06
N LEU A 123 -20.73 -15.12 -6.75
CA LEU A 123 -21.41 -14.06 -7.51
C LEU A 123 -22.04 -14.65 -8.78
N PRO A 124 -23.06 -14.00 -9.36
CA PRO A 124 -23.56 -14.37 -10.68
C PRO A 124 -22.43 -14.37 -11.72
N ASN A 125 -22.24 -15.50 -12.40
CA ASN A 125 -21.10 -15.75 -13.30
C ASN A 125 -19.71 -15.59 -12.63
N GLY A 126 -19.60 -15.94 -11.34
CA GLY A 126 -18.39 -15.78 -10.53
C GLY A 126 -17.13 -16.39 -11.13
N ASP A 127 -17.22 -17.58 -11.73
CA ASP A 127 -16.07 -18.24 -12.36
C ASP A 127 -15.57 -17.47 -13.59
N LYS A 128 -16.49 -16.95 -14.42
CA LYS A 128 -16.15 -16.11 -15.58
C LYS A 128 -15.56 -14.78 -15.11
N TYR A 129 -16.13 -14.18 -14.07
CA TYR A 129 -15.60 -12.96 -13.46
C TYR A 129 -14.19 -13.17 -12.93
N TYR A 130 -13.94 -14.26 -12.19
CA TYR A 130 -12.63 -14.60 -11.68
C TYR A 130 -11.62 -14.80 -12.82
N LYS A 131 -11.99 -15.53 -13.88
CA LYS A 131 -11.14 -15.70 -15.06
C LYS A 131 -10.78 -14.36 -15.73
N ILE A 132 -11.74 -13.45 -15.89
CA ILE A 132 -11.49 -12.11 -16.45
C ILE A 132 -10.56 -11.30 -15.53
N CYS A 133 -10.79 -11.33 -14.21
CA CYS A 133 -9.90 -10.69 -13.25
C CYS A 133 -8.48 -11.27 -13.32
N LEU A 134 -8.37 -12.58 -13.48
CA LEU A 134 -7.10 -13.27 -13.61
C LEU A 134 -6.37 -12.80 -14.88
N GLU A 135 -7.02 -12.85 -16.04
CA GLU A 135 -6.46 -12.34 -17.31
C GLU A 135 -6.08 -10.85 -17.20
N TYR A 136 -6.93 -10.02 -16.58
CA TYR A 136 -6.69 -8.59 -16.40
C TYR A 136 -5.45 -8.29 -15.55
N HIS A 137 -5.27 -9.01 -14.44
CA HIS A 137 -4.17 -8.75 -13.50
C HIS A 137 -2.86 -9.44 -13.87
N THR A 138 -2.93 -10.60 -14.52
CA THR A 138 -1.76 -11.45 -14.80
C THR A 138 -1.35 -11.47 -16.26
N THR A 139 -2.26 -11.14 -17.18
CA THR A 139 -2.09 -11.26 -18.65
C THR A 139 -1.75 -12.68 -19.14
N THR A 140 -1.85 -13.69 -18.28
CA THR A 140 -1.63 -15.09 -18.64
C THR A 140 -2.93 -15.73 -19.13
N ASN A 141 -2.78 -16.82 -19.90
CA ASN A 141 -3.88 -17.69 -20.31
C ASN A 141 -3.99 -18.94 -19.43
N MET A 142 -3.19 -19.07 -18.36
CA MET A 142 -3.31 -20.17 -17.42
C MET A 142 -4.66 -20.13 -16.71
N SER A 143 -5.21 -21.32 -16.50
CA SER A 143 -6.40 -21.54 -15.70
C SER A 143 -6.13 -21.30 -14.21
N PRO A 144 -7.18 -21.03 -13.40
CA PRO A 144 -7.06 -20.97 -11.94
C PRO A 144 -6.34 -22.17 -11.31
N ASP A 145 -6.67 -23.39 -11.77
CA ASP A 145 -6.07 -24.63 -11.23
C ASP A 145 -4.57 -24.71 -11.54
N GLU A 146 -4.16 -24.33 -12.75
CA GLU A 146 -2.74 -24.30 -13.13
C GLU A 146 -1.94 -23.29 -12.29
N ILE A 147 -2.52 -22.13 -11.99
CA ILE A 147 -1.87 -21.13 -11.14
C ILE A 147 -1.79 -21.60 -9.69
N HIS A 148 -2.85 -22.24 -9.18
CA HIS A 148 -2.86 -22.80 -7.84
C HIS A 148 -1.78 -23.88 -7.66
N GLU A 149 -1.66 -24.81 -8.61
CA GLU A 149 -0.61 -25.84 -8.59
C GLU A 149 0.79 -25.24 -8.74
N LEU A 150 0.96 -24.21 -9.58
CA LEU A 150 2.21 -23.46 -9.66
C LEU A 150 2.58 -22.81 -8.32
N GLY A 151 1.59 -22.23 -7.63
CA GLY A 151 1.73 -21.70 -6.27
C GLY A 151 2.27 -22.73 -5.29
N LYS A 152 1.66 -23.93 -5.25
CA LYS A 152 2.09 -25.03 -4.39
C LYS A 152 3.53 -25.47 -4.66
N ILE A 153 3.92 -25.58 -5.93
CA ILE A 153 5.30 -25.91 -6.33
C ILE A 153 6.27 -24.83 -5.80
N HIS A 154 5.94 -23.54 -5.95
CA HIS A 154 6.78 -22.46 -5.44
C HIS A 154 6.87 -22.45 -3.91
N VAL A 155 5.75 -22.64 -3.22
CA VAL A 155 5.70 -22.75 -1.75
C VAL A 155 6.64 -23.85 -1.27
N GLU A 156 6.55 -25.05 -1.84
CA GLU A 156 7.40 -26.18 -1.45
C GLU A 156 8.88 -25.90 -1.73
N ARG A 157 9.20 -25.39 -2.93
CA ARG A 157 10.58 -25.05 -3.31
C ARG A 157 11.20 -24.05 -2.33
N ILE A 158 10.50 -22.96 -2.03
CA ILE A 158 11.00 -21.89 -1.17
C ILE A 158 11.15 -22.39 0.27
N GLN A 159 10.17 -23.11 0.80
CA GLN A 159 10.27 -23.68 2.14
C GLN A 159 11.45 -24.65 2.27
N ASN A 160 11.72 -25.47 1.25
CA ASN A 160 12.88 -26.36 1.23
C ASN A 160 14.20 -25.58 1.24
N GLU A 161 14.30 -24.47 0.51
CA GLU A 161 15.46 -23.58 0.52
C GLU A 161 15.66 -22.93 1.90
N MET A 162 14.59 -22.42 2.50
CA MET A 162 14.64 -21.85 3.86
C MET A 162 15.06 -22.92 4.89
N ARG A 163 14.53 -24.13 4.83
CA ARG A 163 14.93 -25.24 5.73
C ARG A 163 16.41 -25.59 5.62
N LYS A 164 16.99 -25.55 4.41
CA LYS A 164 18.44 -25.78 4.23
C LYS A 164 19.25 -24.72 4.97
N ILE A 165 18.91 -23.45 4.82
CA ILE A 165 19.58 -22.34 5.51
C ILE A 165 19.44 -22.50 7.02
N LEU A 166 18.24 -22.76 7.53
CA LEU A 166 17.98 -22.94 8.96
C LEU A 166 18.83 -24.09 9.54
N LYS A 167 18.93 -25.21 8.82
CA LYS A 167 19.77 -26.36 9.20
C LYS A 167 21.26 -26.02 9.17
N GLU A 168 21.75 -25.34 8.14
CA GLU A 168 23.14 -24.89 8.03
C GLU A 168 23.54 -23.92 9.14
N LYS A 169 22.59 -23.09 9.59
CA LYS A 169 22.74 -22.15 10.72
C LYS A 169 22.43 -22.78 12.08
N GLN A 170 22.20 -24.09 12.13
CA GLN A 170 21.97 -24.85 13.35
C GLN A 170 20.80 -24.30 14.20
N ILE A 171 19.78 -23.74 13.55
CA ILE A 171 18.54 -23.34 14.24
C ILE A 171 17.83 -24.60 14.70
N GLU A 172 17.73 -24.83 16.02
CA GLU A 172 17.21 -26.09 16.59
C GLU A 172 15.84 -26.49 16.00
N SER A 173 14.97 -25.50 15.81
CA SER A 173 13.62 -25.67 15.29
C SER A 173 13.53 -25.85 13.76
N TRP A 174 14.64 -26.01 13.02
CA TRP A 174 14.64 -26.06 11.54
C TRP A 174 13.67 -27.09 10.92
N HIS A 175 13.33 -28.14 11.67
CA HIS A 175 12.38 -29.19 11.29
C HIS A 175 10.91 -28.75 11.41
N ASP A 176 10.62 -27.77 12.27
CA ASP A 176 9.35 -27.06 12.37
C ASP A 176 9.50 -25.66 11.74
N PHE A 177 9.12 -25.58 10.47
CA PHE A 177 9.23 -24.34 9.69
C PHE A 177 8.48 -23.17 10.33
N ARG A 178 7.26 -23.39 10.82
CA ARG A 178 6.45 -22.31 11.39
C ARG A 178 7.10 -21.77 12.65
N THR A 179 7.51 -22.66 13.56
CA THR A 179 8.20 -22.28 14.80
C THR A 179 9.52 -21.58 14.50
N SER A 180 10.29 -22.05 13.52
CA SER A 180 11.54 -21.40 13.09
C SER A 180 11.33 -19.95 12.69
N ILE A 181 10.40 -19.68 11.76
CA ILE A 181 10.17 -18.32 11.26
C ILE A 181 9.60 -17.43 12.36
N THR A 182 8.64 -17.93 13.14
CA THR A 182 8.09 -17.19 14.29
C THR A 182 9.19 -16.81 15.30
N ASN A 183 10.07 -17.75 15.66
CA ASN A 183 11.16 -17.45 16.60
C ASN A 183 12.13 -16.40 16.06
N LEU A 184 12.46 -16.45 14.76
CA LEU A 184 13.33 -15.46 14.13
C LEU A 184 12.67 -14.09 14.03
N GLU A 185 11.36 -14.02 13.85
CA GLU A 185 10.62 -12.76 13.90
C GLU A 185 10.65 -12.13 15.30
N TYR A 186 10.78 -12.93 16.36
CA TYR A 186 10.89 -12.47 17.76
C TYR A 186 12.33 -12.40 18.29
N ASP A 187 13.32 -12.73 17.47
CA ASP A 187 14.74 -12.62 17.82
C ASP A 187 15.08 -11.15 18.12
N ILE A 188 15.62 -10.90 19.32
CA ILE A 188 15.95 -9.55 19.79
C ILE A 188 16.95 -8.84 18.87
N GLU A 189 17.84 -9.59 18.22
CA GLU A 189 18.79 -9.03 17.26
C GLU A 189 18.08 -8.48 16.01
N GLN A 190 16.92 -9.05 15.66
CA GLN A 190 16.10 -8.70 14.51
C GLN A 190 15.04 -7.63 14.81
N LYS A 191 14.92 -7.21 16.07
CA LYS A 191 13.99 -6.16 16.51
C LYS A 191 14.67 -4.82 16.70
N TYR A 192 13.89 -3.77 16.55
CA TYR A 192 14.22 -2.44 17.06
C TYR A 192 13.68 -2.29 18.48
N GLU A 193 14.31 -1.45 19.30
CA GLU A 193 13.76 -1.08 20.59
C GLU A 193 12.42 -0.35 20.40
N ASN A 194 11.41 -0.64 21.20
CA ASN A 194 10.07 -0.06 21.05
C ASN A 194 9.99 1.36 21.68
N ILE A 195 10.76 2.29 21.12
CA ILE A 195 10.88 3.70 21.52
C ILE A 195 10.77 4.64 20.30
N GLU A 196 10.38 5.90 20.50
CA GLU A 196 10.12 6.84 19.38
C GLU A 196 11.36 7.04 18.48
N GLU A 197 12.56 7.06 19.08
CA GLU A 197 13.84 7.20 18.41
C GLU A 197 14.08 6.09 17.37
N SER A 198 13.55 4.88 17.62
CA SER A 198 13.65 3.77 16.67
C SER A 198 12.91 4.05 15.37
N ARG A 199 11.87 4.89 15.36
CA ARG A 199 11.19 5.26 14.10
C ARG A 199 12.14 6.00 13.17
N THR A 200 12.90 6.95 13.69
CA THR A 200 13.94 7.66 12.92
C THR A 200 15.05 6.71 12.48
N LYS A 201 15.47 5.80 13.36
CA LYS A 201 16.47 4.78 13.04
C LYS A 201 16.02 3.88 11.88
N ILE A 202 14.79 3.37 11.92
CA ILE A 202 14.22 2.51 10.87
C ILE A 202 14.23 3.23 9.52
N LEU A 203 13.79 4.50 9.47
CA LEU A 203 13.79 5.28 8.23
C LEU A 203 15.22 5.50 7.70
N ASN A 204 16.19 5.73 8.58
CA ASN A 204 17.60 5.87 8.19
C ASN A 204 18.20 4.55 7.69
N ASP A 205 17.88 3.43 8.33
CA ASP A 205 18.36 2.11 7.92
C ASP A 205 17.79 1.77 6.51
N TYR A 206 16.52 2.08 6.22
CA TYR A 206 15.98 1.98 4.85
C TYR A 206 16.72 2.87 3.85
N ARG A 207 16.97 4.14 4.19
CA ARG A 207 17.75 5.06 3.33
C ARG A 207 19.13 4.49 3.03
N GLN A 208 19.82 3.95 4.04
CA GLN A 208 21.13 3.34 3.86
C GLN A 208 21.08 2.11 2.95
N ILE A 209 20.10 1.22 3.12
CA ILE A 209 19.91 0.05 2.25
C ILE A 209 19.71 0.48 0.79
N ILE A 210 18.90 1.51 0.57
CA ILE A 210 18.63 2.06 -0.77
C ILE A 210 19.90 2.69 -1.36
N GLU A 211 20.63 3.49 -0.59
CA GLU A 211 21.88 4.10 -1.06
C GLU A 211 22.97 3.06 -1.37
N ASP A 212 23.08 2.01 -0.57
CA ASP A 212 24.04 0.92 -0.76
C ASP A 212 23.83 0.22 -2.10
N ILE A 213 22.58 -0.15 -2.43
CA ILE A 213 22.27 -0.82 -3.70
C ILE A 213 22.34 0.17 -4.87
N ASP A 214 21.89 1.42 -4.70
CA ASP A 214 21.83 2.41 -5.76
C ASP A 214 23.20 2.73 -6.37
N ARG A 215 24.27 2.73 -5.55
CA ARG A 215 25.67 2.93 -5.99
C ARG A 215 26.15 1.84 -6.95
N GLU A 216 25.55 0.66 -6.89
CA GLU A 216 25.96 -0.52 -7.65
C GLU A 216 25.10 -0.73 -8.91
N MET A 217 24.02 0.04 -9.09
CA MET A 217 23.05 -0.14 -10.17
C MET A 217 23.62 0.13 -11.56
N ASP A 218 24.66 0.95 -11.70
CA ASP A 218 25.30 1.21 -12.99
C ASP A 218 25.98 -0.05 -13.58
N LYS A 219 26.23 -1.08 -12.76
CA LYS A 219 26.74 -2.39 -13.22
C LYS A 219 25.67 -3.22 -13.94
N TYR A 220 24.39 -2.91 -13.71
CA TYR A 220 23.26 -3.73 -14.17
C TYR A 220 22.30 -2.96 -15.08
N PHE A 221 22.25 -1.63 -14.95
CA PHE A 221 21.37 -0.76 -15.73
C PHE A 221 22.19 0.34 -16.37
N SER A 222 21.89 0.64 -17.64
CA SER A 222 22.53 1.77 -18.32
C SER A 222 22.22 3.08 -17.59
N SER A 223 23.14 4.03 -17.64
CA SER A 223 22.95 5.37 -17.04
C SER A 223 21.71 6.09 -17.59
N ALA A 224 21.32 5.81 -18.85
CA ALA A 224 20.09 6.33 -19.45
C ALA A 224 18.80 5.78 -18.81
N CYS A 225 18.87 4.66 -18.10
CA CYS A 225 17.77 4.01 -17.40
C CYS A 225 17.80 4.29 -15.89
N ARG A 226 18.59 5.26 -15.41
CA ARG A 226 18.62 5.62 -13.98
C ARG A 226 17.55 6.68 -13.67
N PRO A 227 16.85 6.56 -12.52
CA PRO A 227 16.00 7.64 -12.02
C PRO A 227 16.79 8.94 -11.86
N THR A 228 16.20 10.06 -12.26
CA THR A 228 16.81 11.39 -12.09
C THR A 228 16.54 11.99 -10.71
N THR A 229 15.71 11.33 -9.90
CA THR A 229 15.37 11.75 -8.52
C THR A 229 15.65 10.62 -7.57
N LYS A 230 16.00 10.94 -6.32
CA LYS A 230 16.15 9.94 -5.26
C LYS A 230 14.79 9.56 -4.69
N CYS A 231 14.68 8.32 -4.20
CA CYS A 231 13.54 7.88 -3.43
C CYS A 231 13.55 8.55 -2.05
N VAL A 232 12.45 9.21 -1.70
CA VAL A 232 12.24 9.71 -0.33
C VAL A 232 11.69 8.56 0.53
N VAL A 233 12.15 8.44 1.77
CA VAL A 233 11.65 7.45 2.72
C VAL A 233 11.00 8.16 3.89
N GLU A 234 9.71 7.89 4.12
CA GLU A 234 8.89 8.58 5.12
C GLU A 234 7.99 7.61 5.89
N ARG A 235 7.58 7.99 7.11
CA ARG A 235 6.53 7.28 7.85
C ARG A 235 5.18 7.54 7.17
N ILE A 236 4.34 6.52 7.10
CA ILE A 236 2.92 6.70 6.76
C ILE A 236 2.31 7.73 7.73
N PRO A 237 1.57 8.74 7.26
CA PRO A 237 0.95 9.71 8.15
C PRO A 237 0.16 9.04 9.27
N GLN A 238 0.33 9.50 10.52
CA GLN A 238 -0.21 8.83 11.72
C GLN A 238 -1.73 8.61 11.64
N PHE A 239 -2.48 9.50 11.00
CA PHE A 239 -3.92 9.34 10.81
C PHE A 239 -4.31 8.20 9.85
N LYS A 240 -3.36 7.62 9.11
CA LYS A 240 -3.56 6.52 8.16
C LYS A 240 -2.97 5.19 8.61
N GLU A 241 -1.98 5.19 9.51
CA GLU A 241 -1.14 4.02 9.79
C GLU A 241 -1.90 2.81 10.36
N ALA A 242 -3.00 3.04 11.09
CA ALA A 242 -3.84 1.98 11.66
C ALA A 242 -4.52 1.11 10.58
N THR A 243 -4.88 1.68 9.43
CA THR A 243 -5.58 0.97 8.35
C THR A 243 -4.72 0.73 7.12
N ALA A 244 -3.53 1.32 7.07
CA ALA A 244 -2.58 1.13 5.98
C ALA A 244 -1.88 -0.23 6.05
N VAL A 245 -1.36 -0.66 4.90
CA VAL A 245 -0.44 -1.79 4.76
C VAL A 245 0.91 -1.48 5.44
N SER A 246 1.81 -2.48 5.51
CA SER A 246 3.14 -2.33 6.13
C SER A 246 4.01 -1.29 5.43
N ALA A 247 3.86 -1.13 4.13
CA ALA A 247 4.65 -0.23 3.30
C ALA A 247 3.96 -0.01 1.95
N TYR A 248 4.26 1.11 1.29
CA TYR A 248 3.91 1.32 -0.12
C TYR A 248 4.77 2.42 -0.76
N TYR A 249 5.00 2.31 -2.07
CA TYR A 249 5.56 3.37 -2.87
C TYR A 249 4.48 4.29 -3.47
N SER A 250 4.72 5.60 -3.40
CA SER A 250 3.95 6.64 -4.09
C SER A 250 4.81 7.27 -5.19
N SER A 251 4.30 7.25 -6.42
CA SER A 251 4.99 7.84 -7.57
C SER A 251 5.20 9.35 -7.42
N ALA A 252 6.30 9.84 -7.99
CA ALA A 252 6.54 11.26 -8.15
C ALA A 252 5.44 11.92 -9.01
N ALA A 253 5.14 13.19 -8.72
CA ALA A 253 4.28 13.98 -9.57
C ALA A 253 5.00 14.35 -10.88
N PHE A 254 4.26 14.33 -11.99
CA PHE A 254 4.81 14.69 -13.31
C PHE A 254 5.32 16.12 -13.41
N ASP A 255 4.87 17.02 -12.53
CA ASP A 255 5.33 18.41 -12.45
C ASP A 255 6.60 18.58 -11.58
N GLY A 256 7.12 17.48 -11.02
CA GLY A 256 8.33 17.47 -10.19
C GLY A 256 8.15 18.04 -8.78
N LYS A 257 6.94 18.46 -8.38
CA LYS A 257 6.72 19.09 -7.06
C LYS A 257 6.59 18.10 -5.91
N THR A 258 6.23 16.87 -6.21
CA THR A 258 6.13 15.79 -5.22
C THR A 258 7.10 14.69 -5.61
N PRO A 259 8.08 14.35 -4.75
CA PRO A 259 9.03 13.29 -5.05
C PRO A 259 8.35 11.92 -4.97
N GLY A 260 9.03 10.92 -5.53
CA GLY A 260 8.65 9.53 -5.32
C GLY A 260 8.98 9.11 -3.90
N THR A 261 8.00 8.63 -3.15
CA THR A 261 8.15 8.36 -1.71
C THR A 261 7.82 6.91 -1.38
N PHE A 262 8.77 6.21 -0.78
CA PHE A 262 8.57 4.95 -0.08
C PHE A 262 8.06 5.25 1.34
N PHE A 263 6.79 4.93 1.59
CA PHE A 263 6.16 5.07 2.88
C PHE A 263 6.26 3.78 3.69
N VAL A 264 6.66 3.90 4.96
CA VAL A 264 6.80 2.79 5.91
C VAL A 264 5.79 2.95 7.05
N ASN A 265 5.08 1.88 7.38
CA ASN A 265 4.17 1.86 8.52
C ASN A 265 4.97 1.68 9.82
N LEU A 266 4.95 2.69 10.70
CA LEU A 266 5.64 2.67 11.99
C LEU A 266 4.66 2.80 13.16
N ARG A 267 3.41 2.34 12.99
CA ARG A 267 2.41 2.34 14.07
C ARG A 267 2.91 1.56 15.28
N ASN A 268 3.51 0.41 15.02
CA ASN A 268 4.07 -0.50 16.00
C ASN A 268 5.46 -0.89 15.53
N ILE A 269 6.46 -0.55 16.33
CA ILE A 269 7.87 -0.81 16.00
C ILE A 269 8.16 -2.31 15.98
N ASP A 270 7.43 -3.10 16.78
CA ASP A 270 7.59 -4.55 16.85
C ASP A 270 7.17 -5.25 15.54
N GLU A 271 6.38 -4.59 14.68
CA GLU A 271 6.03 -5.10 13.35
C GLU A 271 7.18 -4.95 12.33
N VAL A 272 8.20 -4.13 12.64
CA VAL A 272 9.36 -3.93 11.76
C VAL A 272 10.47 -4.92 12.12
N VAL A 273 10.71 -5.85 11.21
CA VAL A 273 11.71 -6.92 11.37
C VAL A 273 12.91 -6.63 10.46
N LYS A 274 14.11 -6.47 11.04
CA LYS A 274 15.33 -6.02 10.33
C LYS A 274 15.65 -6.87 9.11
N PHE A 275 15.57 -8.19 9.23
CA PHE A 275 15.90 -9.08 8.12
C PHE A 275 14.97 -8.96 6.90
N LYS A 276 13.74 -8.44 7.08
CA LYS A 276 12.78 -8.19 5.99
C LYS A 276 12.98 -6.84 5.30
N MET A 277 13.78 -5.93 5.88
CA MET A 277 13.93 -4.57 5.37
C MET A 277 14.60 -4.51 4.00
N TYR A 278 15.58 -5.39 3.75
CA TYR A 278 16.34 -5.41 2.50
C TYR A 278 15.43 -5.67 1.30
N THR A 279 14.71 -6.79 1.33
CA THR A 279 13.81 -7.17 0.23
C THR A 279 12.70 -6.13 0.03
N LEU A 280 12.16 -5.56 1.11
CA LEU A 280 11.13 -4.52 1.01
C LEU A 280 11.67 -3.21 0.43
N ALA A 281 12.89 -2.80 0.78
CA ALA A 281 13.54 -1.65 0.19
C ALA A 281 13.79 -1.84 -1.31
N TYR A 282 14.19 -3.05 -1.72
CA TYR A 282 14.43 -3.38 -3.12
C TYR A 282 13.13 -3.43 -3.92
N HIS A 283 12.04 -3.90 -3.31
CA HIS A 283 10.70 -3.91 -3.88
C HIS A 283 10.13 -2.51 -4.11
N GLU A 284 10.12 -1.67 -3.07
CA GLU A 284 9.44 -0.37 -3.10
C GLU A 284 10.30 0.75 -3.71
N ALA A 285 11.62 0.68 -3.56
CA ALA A 285 12.53 1.73 -3.97
C ALA A 285 13.43 1.29 -5.14
N VAL A 286 14.68 0.93 -4.87
CA VAL A 286 15.69 0.67 -5.89
C VAL A 286 16.15 -0.79 -5.80
N PRO A 287 16.13 -1.57 -6.91
CA PRO A 287 15.70 -1.21 -8.26
C PRO A 287 14.21 -1.47 -8.56
N GLY A 288 13.33 -1.57 -7.56
CA GLY A 288 11.91 -1.86 -7.73
C GLY A 288 11.04 -0.68 -8.18
N HIS A 289 9.92 -0.43 -7.49
CA HIS A 289 8.87 0.50 -7.94
C HIS A 289 9.37 1.93 -8.19
N HIS A 290 10.16 2.50 -7.29
CA HIS A 290 10.72 3.84 -7.52
C HIS A 290 11.52 3.91 -8.82
N PHE A 291 12.37 2.91 -9.03
CA PHE A 291 13.22 2.84 -10.22
C PHE A 291 12.37 2.72 -11.50
N GLN A 292 11.51 1.70 -11.56
CA GLN A 292 10.68 1.39 -12.72
C GLN A 292 9.76 2.55 -13.12
N LEU A 293 9.05 3.13 -12.14
CA LEU A 293 8.07 4.17 -12.41
C LEU A 293 8.74 5.49 -12.79
N ASN A 294 9.90 5.84 -12.21
CA ASN A 294 10.66 7.01 -12.66
C ASN A 294 11.18 6.85 -14.09
N VAL A 295 11.67 5.66 -14.45
CA VAL A 295 12.07 5.38 -15.83
C VAL A 295 10.88 5.52 -16.77
N ALA A 296 9.73 4.92 -16.46
CA ALA A 296 8.53 5.06 -17.29
C ALA A 296 8.12 6.54 -17.48
N GLN A 297 8.17 7.34 -16.41
CA GLN A 297 7.85 8.77 -16.47
C GLN A 297 8.85 9.57 -17.31
N SER A 298 10.14 9.18 -17.36
CA SER A 298 11.19 9.90 -18.08
C SER A 298 11.17 9.69 -19.60
N LEU A 299 10.45 8.69 -20.10
CA LEU A 299 10.30 8.36 -21.53
C LEU A 299 9.42 9.36 -22.29
N LYS A 300 9.86 10.62 -22.39
CA LYS A 300 9.11 11.73 -23.00
C LYS A 300 8.75 11.55 -24.48
N HIS A 301 9.40 10.61 -25.17
CA HIS A 301 9.09 10.27 -26.56
C HIS A 301 7.84 9.38 -26.69
N LEU A 302 7.35 8.80 -25.60
CA LEU A 302 6.12 8.00 -25.59
C LEU A 302 4.88 8.88 -25.34
N PRO A 303 3.70 8.49 -25.88
CA PRO A 303 2.43 9.09 -25.52
C PRO A 303 2.22 9.11 -24.00
N PHE A 304 1.61 10.20 -23.49
CA PHE A 304 1.46 10.43 -22.05
C PHE A 304 0.78 9.28 -21.31
N PHE A 305 -0.25 8.66 -21.90
CA PHE A 305 -0.95 7.54 -21.27
C PHE A 305 -0.05 6.32 -21.03
N ARG A 306 0.94 6.06 -21.90
CA ARG A 306 1.91 4.96 -21.74
C ARG A 306 2.90 5.21 -20.60
N ARG A 307 3.01 6.45 -20.13
CA ARG A 307 3.84 6.86 -19.00
C ARG A 307 3.07 6.85 -17.67
N MET A 308 1.74 6.69 -17.73
CA MET A 308 0.85 6.77 -16.56
C MET A 308 0.13 5.46 -16.23
N ILE A 309 -0.35 4.75 -17.25
CA ILE A 309 -1.15 3.54 -17.05
C ILE A 309 -0.23 2.41 -16.60
N GLY A 310 -0.50 1.87 -15.40
CA GLY A 310 0.18 0.71 -14.86
C GLY A 310 -0.54 -0.59 -15.18
N PHE A 311 0.22 -1.67 -15.31
CA PHE A 311 -0.30 -3.05 -15.44
C PHE A 311 0.18 -3.84 -14.23
N THR A 312 -0.73 -4.50 -13.50
CA THR A 312 -0.41 -5.16 -12.23
C THR A 312 0.77 -6.13 -12.36
N VAL A 313 0.70 -7.09 -13.29
CA VAL A 313 1.79 -8.05 -13.51
C VAL A 313 3.12 -7.40 -13.89
N TYR A 314 3.10 -6.30 -14.66
CA TYR A 314 4.34 -5.62 -15.04
C TYR A 314 4.97 -4.89 -13.86
N ASN A 315 4.16 -4.17 -13.09
CA ASN A 315 4.65 -3.39 -11.95
C ASN A 315 5.09 -4.29 -10.79
N GLU A 316 4.23 -5.20 -10.35
CA GLU A 316 4.52 -6.13 -9.25
C GLU A 316 5.55 -7.18 -9.67
N GLY A 317 5.44 -7.71 -10.89
CA GLY A 317 6.42 -8.64 -11.43
C GLY A 317 7.81 -8.03 -11.58
N TRP A 318 7.91 -6.74 -11.96
CA TRP A 318 9.18 -6.02 -11.93
C TRP A 318 9.75 -5.91 -10.51
N ALA A 319 8.93 -5.55 -9.52
CA ALA A 319 9.39 -5.42 -8.14
C ALA A 319 9.87 -6.78 -7.57
N LEU A 320 9.15 -7.88 -7.85
CA LEU A 320 9.60 -9.23 -7.51
C LEU A 320 10.88 -9.64 -8.26
N TYR A 321 11.01 -9.27 -9.53
CA TYR A 321 12.25 -9.47 -10.29
C TYR A 321 13.41 -8.66 -9.71
N ALA A 322 13.17 -7.43 -9.25
CA ALA A 322 14.17 -6.59 -8.60
C ALA A 322 14.66 -7.21 -7.29
N GLU A 323 13.76 -7.79 -6.48
CA GLU A 323 14.12 -8.57 -5.29
C GLU A 323 15.00 -9.78 -5.66
N GLN A 324 14.61 -10.54 -6.69
CA GLN A 324 15.41 -11.67 -7.17
C GLN A 324 16.79 -11.24 -7.70
N LEU A 325 16.85 -10.16 -8.50
CA LEU A 325 18.12 -9.61 -8.98
C LEU A 325 19.01 -9.22 -7.81
N ALA A 326 18.45 -8.60 -6.77
CA ALA A 326 19.21 -8.22 -5.59
C ALA A 326 19.80 -9.45 -4.87
N ALA A 327 19.02 -10.53 -4.76
CA ALA A 327 19.45 -11.81 -4.21
C ALA A 327 20.58 -12.45 -5.04
N GLU A 328 20.40 -12.58 -6.35
CA GLU A 328 21.37 -13.21 -7.27
C GLU A 328 22.71 -12.45 -7.35
N LYS A 329 22.68 -11.13 -7.12
CA LYS A 329 23.87 -10.29 -7.15
C LYS A 329 24.53 -10.07 -5.78
N GLY A 330 24.04 -10.75 -4.75
CA GLY A 330 24.67 -10.77 -3.43
C GLY A 330 24.44 -9.50 -2.60
N PHE A 331 23.37 -8.75 -2.88
CA PHE A 331 23.02 -7.56 -2.08
C PHE A 331 22.46 -7.91 -0.70
N HIS A 332 21.99 -9.14 -0.51
CA HIS A 332 21.65 -9.70 0.80
C HIS A 332 22.94 -10.16 1.51
N LYS A 333 23.59 -9.21 2.21
CA LYS A 333 24.90 -9.42 2.85
C LYS A 333 24.90 -10.42 4.01
N SER A 334 23.72 -10.76 4.56
CA SER A 334 23.57 -11.72 5.65
C SER A 334 22.56 -12.81 5.33
N TRP A 335 22.74 -14.00 5.93
CA TRP A 335 21.78 -15.09 5.79
C TRP A 335 20.38 -14.71 6.29
N TYR A 336 20.30 -13.86 7.32
CA TYR A 336 19.05 -13.24 7.76
C TYR A 336 18.39 -12.45 6.63
N SER A 337 19.11 -11.51 6.02
CA SER A 337 18.54 -10.70 4.93
C SER A 337 18.09 -11.56 3.74
N TYR A 338 18.83 -12.63 3.40
CA TYR A 338 18.44 -13.57 2.34
C TYR A 338 17.21 -14.41 2.75
N LEU A 339 17.11 -14.81 4.01
CA LEU A 339 15.91 -15.45 4.54
C LEU A 339 14.69 -14.52 4.47
N GLY A 340 14.87 -13.21 4.70
CA GLY A 340 13.83 -12.20 4.51
C GLY A 340 13.33 -12.10 3.06
N TYR A 341 14.24 -12.22 2.09
CA TYR A 341 13.86 -12.34 0.68
C TYR A 341 13.03 -13.61 0.44
N LEU A 342 13.45 -14.77 0.94
CA LEU A 342 12.68 -16.01 0.78
C LEU A 342 11.31 -15.96 1.47
N ASP A 343 11.22 -15.35 2.66
CA ASP A 343 9.96 -15.10 3.37
C ASP A 343 9.02 -14.23 2.52
N ALA A 344 9.55 -13.15 1.93
CA ALA A 344 8.80 -12.30 1.02
C ALA A 344 8.30 -13.09 -0.20
N GLN A 345 9.16 -13.90 -0.84
CA GLN A 345 8.77 -14.74 -1.97
C GLN A 345 7.71 -15.78 -1.58
N LEU A 346 7.84 -16.41 -0.41
CA LEU A 346 6.87 -17.37 0.11
C LEU A 346 5.51 -16.73 0.31
N PHE A 347 5.47 -15.52 0.89
CA PHE A 347 4.23 -14.76 1.06
C PHE A 347 3.51 -14.52 -0.28
N ARG A 348 4.25 -14.23 -1.36
CA ARG A 348 3.63 -14.04 -2.69
C ARG A 348 3.23 -15.37 -3.32
N ALA A 349 4.02 -16.43 -3.17
CA ALA A 349 3.67 -17.77 -3.66
C ALA A 349 2.37 -18.29 -3.03
N CYS A 350 2.13 -18.02 -1.75
CA CYS A 350 0.87 -18.35 -1.07
C CYS A 350 -0.37 -17.59 -1.59
N ARG A 351 -0.18 -16.57 -2.43
CA ARG A 351 -1.29 -15.79 -3.03
C ARG A 351 -1.70 -16.31 -4.41
N TYR A 352 -1.02 -17.35 -4.92
CA TYR A 352 -1.27 -17.95 -6.23
C TYR A 352 -2.46 -18.92 -6.15
#